data_AF-V5RHX0-F1
#
_entry.id   AF-V5RHX0-F1
#
_cell.length_a   1.000
_cell.length_b   1.000
_cell.length_c   1.000
_cell.angle_alpha   90.00
_cell.angle_beta   90.00
_cell.angle_gamma   90.00
#
_symmetry.space_group_name_H-M   'P 1'
#
loop_
_entity.id
_entity.type
_entity.pdbx_description
1 polymer ?
#
loop_
_entity_poly.entity_id
_entity_poly.type
_entity_poly.pdbx_seq_one_letter_code
_entity_poly.pdbx_strand_id
1 'polypeptide(L)'
;MKKSWIAMCASFGVLTIISILFFALKDSSIFLYDYLKGSKFPSNQMQIWAILVMAVSILGLIVSGVILFLNFKDNDSLNKYANYAHIFVAVLVLFSAIMILVSGITVKPVSNMSTAIFALVVVFSAAVVGTTAWVAKDEFTA
;
A
#
# COMPACT_ATOMS: atom_id res chain seq x y z
N MET A 1 11.84 -14.01 17.51
CA MET A 1 11.03 -13.37 16.44
C MET A 1 11.33 -11.90 16.39
N LYS A 2 11.75 -11.39 15.23
CA LYS A 2 11.97 -9.95 15.07
C LYS A 2 10.60 -9.28 15.05
N LYS A 3 10.23 -8.63 16.16
CA LYS A 3 8.93 -7.98 16.39
C LYS A 3 8.55 -7.00 15.26
N SER A 4 9.57 -6.51 14.56
CA SER A 4 9.52 -5.75 13.32
C SER A 4 8.65 -6.41 12.23
N TRP A 5 8.75 -7.72 11.98
CA TRP A 5 7.96 -8.39 10.94
C TRP A 5 6.47 -8.52 11.26
N ILE A 6 6.14 -8.67 12.54
CA ILE A 6 4.74 -8.69 12.98
C ILE A 6 4.14 -7.30 12.77
N ALA A 7 4.86 -6.24 13.13
CA ALA A 7 4.45 -4.86 12.91
C ALA A 7 4.29 -4.52 11.42
N MET A 8 5.18 -5.05 10.57
CA MET A 8 5.07 -4.94 9.11
C MET A 8 3.78 -5.57 8.59
N CYS A 9 3.54 -6.84 8.95
CA CYS A 9 2.37 -7.58 8.50
C CYS A 9 1.08 -6.90 8.95
N ALA A 10 1.03 -6.40 10.18
CA ALA A 10 -0.10 -5.64 10.69
C ALA A 10 -0.33 -4.33 9.90
N SER A 11 0.75 -3.61 9.56
CA SER A 11 0.65 -2.35 8.81
C SER A 11 0.09 -2.57 7.40
N PHE A 12 0.56 -3.60 6.70
CA PHE A 12 -0.01 -4.01 5.42
C PHE A 12 -1.45 -4.52 5.54
N GLY A 13 -1.79 -5.19 6.65
CA GLY A 13 -3.16 -5.62 6.96
C GLY A 13 -4.12 -4.44 7.07
N VAL A 14 -3.75 -3.43 7.87
CA VAL A 14 -4.56 -2.22 8.04
C VAL A 14 -4.68 -1.44 6.72
N LEU A 15 -3.58 -1.26 5.97
CA LEU A 15 -3.61 -0.60 4.67
C LEU A 15 -4.53 -1.33 3.68
N THR A 16 -4.51 -2.66 3.69
CA THR A 16 -5.39 -3.48 2.84
C THR A 16 -6.86 -3.29 3.21
N ILE A 17 -7.21 -3.36 4.50
CA ILE A 17 -8.58 -3.15 4.97
C ILE A 17 -9.11 -1.78 4.55
N ILE A 18 -8.31 -0.72 4.77
CA ILE A 18 -8.71 0.65 4.41
C ILE A 18 -8.84 0.83 2.90
N SER A 19 -7.95 0.22 2.13
CA SER A 19 -8.02 0.25 0.66
C SER A 19 -9.24 -0.49 0.13
N ILE A 20 -9.65 -1.60 0.76
CA ILE A 20 -10.89 -2.32 0.40
C ILE A 20 -12.12 -1.49 0.78
N LEU A 21 -12.14 -0.87 1.96
CA LEU A 21 -13.24 -0.01 2.40
C LEU A 21 -13.49 1.15 1.43
N PHE A 22 -12.42 1.70 0.82
CA PHE A 22 -12.55 2.69 -0.24
C PHE A 22 -13.40 2.22 -1.42
N PHE A 23 -13.21 0.98 -1.88
CA PHE A 23 -14.00 0.42 -2.98
C PHE A 23 -15.40 -0.01 -2.54
N ALA A 24 -15.53 -0.56 -1.33
CA ALA A 24 -16.82 -1.00 -0.81
C ALA A 24 -17.80 0.16 -0.55
N LEU A 25 -17.29 1.33 -0.16
CA LEU A 25 -18.09 2.52 0.14
C LEU A 25 -18.35 3.40 -1.09
N LYS A 26 -17.70 3.10 -2.21
CA LYS A 26 -17.88 3.84 -3.45
C LYS A 26 -19.04 3.23 -4.24
N ASP A 27 -20.18 3.91 -4.17
CA ASP A 27 -21.47 3.52 -4.77
C ASP A 27 -21.49 3.65 -6.32
N SER A 28 -20.47 3.12 -7.00
CA SER A 28 -20.33 3.27 -8.45
C SER A 28 -19.88 1.97 -9.11
N SER A 29 -20.74 1.40 -9.95
CA SER A 29 -20.48 0.33 -10.91
C SER A 29 -19.59 0.82 -12.07
N ILE A 30 -18.41 1.36 -11.77
CA ILE A 30 -17.48 1.76 -12.83
C ILE A 30 -16.69 0.51 -13.23
N PHE A 31 -16.97 0.01 -14.41
CA PHE A 31 -16.23 -1.10 -15.01
C PHE A 31 -14.78 -0.66 -15.26
N LEU A 32 -13.83 -1.55 -14.95
CA LEU A 32 -12.38 -1.39 -15.19
C LEU A 32 -12.04 -0.88 -16.61
N TYR A 33 -12.91 -1.13 -17.58
CA TYR A 33 -12.77 -0.71 -18.98
C TYR A 33 -13.02 0.80 -19.22
N ASP A 34 -13.97 1.43 -18.53
CA ASP A 34 -14.24 2.88 -18.68
C ASP A 34 -13.16 3.74 -17.99
N TYR A 35 -12.38 3.15 -17.08
CA TYR A 35 -11.25 3.79 -16.39
C TYR A 35 -10.03 4.07 -17.28
N LEU A 36 -9.74 3.20 -18.25
CA LEU A 36 -8.57 3.33 -19.12
C LEU A 36 -8.79 4.32 -20.28
N LYS A 37 -10.04 4.82 -20.46
CA LYS A 37 -10.40 5.80 -21.50
C LYS A 37 -10.15 7.26 -21.11
N GLY A 38 -9.70 7.55 -19.88
CA GLY A 38 -9.42 8.92 -19.43
C GLY A 38 -8.22 9.53 -20.16
N SER A 39 -8.44 10.61 -20.93
CA SER A 39 -7.43 11.21 -21.83
C SER A 39 -6.45 12.20 -21.17
N LYS A 40 -6.51 12.42 -19.85
CA LYS A 40 -5.63 13.36 -19.13
C LYS A 40 -5.09 12.77 -17.83
N PHE A 41 -3.81 12.45 -17.85
CA PHE A 41 -2.99 12.18 -16.67
C PHE A 41 -2.66 13.52 -15.98
N PRO A 42 -2.76 13.67 -14.65
CA PRO A 42 -3.18 12.71 -13.62
C PRO A 42 -4.65 12.88 -13.14
N SER A 43 -5.39 13.88 -13.64
CA SER A 43 -6.59 14.39 -12.96
C SER A 43 -7.81 13.46 -13.01
N ASN A 44 -7.99 12.58 -13.99
CA ASN A 44 -9.19 11.71 -14.02
C ASN A 44 -8.96 10.29 -13.51
N GLN A 45 -7.78 9.98 -12.95
CA GLN A 45 -7.38 8.61 -12.62
C GLN A 45 -6.98 8.42 -11.15
N MET A 46 -7.41 9.27 -10.22
CA MET A 46 -7.14 9.11 -8.77
C MET A 46 -7.38 7.68 -8.24
N GLN A 47 -8.39 7.01 -8.81
CA GLN A 47 -8.80 5.65 -8.46
C GLN A 47 -7.80 4.59 -8.94
N ILE A 48 -7.02 4.81 -10.02
CA ILE A 48 -6.00 3.85 -10.46
C ILE A 48 -4.91 3.68 -9.40
N TRP A 49 -4.55 4.78 -8.74
CA TRP A 49 -3.55 4.80 -7.70
C TRP A 49 -4.06 4.10 -6.43
N ALA A 50 -5.34 4.27 -6.09
CA ALA A 50 -5.96 3.54 -5.00
C ALA A 50 -6.06 2.02 -5.30
N ILE A 51 -6.38 1.62 -6.54
CA ILE A 51 -6.35 0.21 -6.95
C ILE A 51 -4.92 -0.35 -6.84
N LEU A 52 -3.93 0.44 -7.29
CA LEU A 52 -2.53 0.05 -7.21
C LEU A 52 -2.09 -0.12 -5.75
N VAL A 53 -2.44 0.80 -4.85
CA VAL A 53 -2.19 0.66 -3.41
C VAL A 53 -2.82 -0.62 -2.87
N MET A 54 -4.08 -0.92 -3.22
CA MET A 54 -4.74 -2.15 -2.78
C MET A 54 -4.04 -3.42 -3.28
N ALA A 55 -3.68 -3.47 -4.57
CA ALA A 55 -3.00 -4.64 -5.14
C ALA A 55 -1.63 -4.84 -4.50
N VAL A 56 -0.85 -3.76 -4.37
CA VAL A 56 0.48 -3.78 -3.77
C VAL A 56 0.41 -4.07 -2.26
N SER A 57 -0.65 -3.64 -1.57
CA SER A 57 -0.84 -3.94 -0.14
C SER A 57 -1.15 -5.41 0.11
N ILE A 58 -1.96 -6.04 -0.75
CA ILE A 58 -2.22 -7.49 -0.71
C ILE A 58 -0.92 -8.27 -0.97
N LEU A 59 -0.15 -7.87 -1.99
CA LEU A 59 1.16 -8.48 -2.25
C LEU A 59 2.10 -8.33 -1.06
N GLY A 60 2.19 -7.14 -0.47
CA GLY A 60 3.00 -6.88 0.72
C GLY A 60 2.57 -7.70 1.93
N LEU A 61 1.27 -7.94 2.11
CA LEU A 61 0.73 -8.83 3.14
C LEU A 61 1.19 -10.28 2.91
N ILE A 62 1.07 -10.80 1.69
CA ILE A 62 1.48 -12.16 1.34
C ILE A 62 2.99 -12.34 1.58
N VAL A 63 3.81 -11.42 1.08
CA VAL A 63 5.26 -11.46 1.27
C VAL A 63 5.61 -11.38 2.76
N SER A 64 4.97 -10.50 3.55
CA SER A 64 5.17 -10.44 5.01
C SER A 64 4.81 -11.75 5.71
N GLY A 65 3.71 -12.38 5.30
CA GLY A 65 3.30 -13.68 5.84
C GLY A 65 4.30 -14.79 5.53
N VAL A 66 4.84 -14.83 4.31
CA VAL A 66 5.90 -15.77 3.91
C VAL A 66 7.17 -15.54 4.74
N ILE A 67 7.59 -14.30 4.95
CA ILE A 67 8.78 -13.98 5.76
C ILE A 67 8.58 -14.37 7.22
N LEU A 68 7.40 -14.09 7.79
CA LEU A 68 7.06 -14.53 9.14
C LEU A 68 7.20 -16.05 9.25
N PHE A 69 6.64 -16.79 8.29
CA PHE A 69 6.76 -18.25 8.25
C PHE A 69 8.20 -18.75 8.12
N LEU A 70 9.03 -18.10 7.28
CA LEU A 70 10.44 -18.45 7.13
C LEU A 70 11.27 -18.14 8.38
N ASN A 71 10.98 -17.02 9.06
CA ASN A 71 11.58 -16.66 10.34
C ASN A 71 11.19 -17.62 11.47
N PHE A 72 10.04 -18.29 11.39
CA PHE A 72 9.67 -19.36 12.33
C PHE A 72 10.47 -20.66 12.11
N LYS A 73 11.06 -20.84 10.92
CA LYS A 73 11.87 -22.01 10.55
C LYS A 73 13.38 -21.74 10.55
N ASP A 74 13.80 -20.58 11.08
CA ASP A 74 15.20 -20.15 11.14
C ASP A 74 15.94 -20.20 9.76
N ASN A 75 15.24 -19.84 8.68
CA ASN A 75 15.84 -19.79 7.34
C ASN A 75 16.26 -18.37 6.93
N ASP A 76 17.50 -18.01 7.27
CA ASP A 76 18.03 -16.66 7.07
C ASP A 76 18.35 -16.31 5.60
N SER A 77 18.65 -17.31 4.76
CA SER A 77 19.08 -17.08 3.37
C SER A 77 17.99 -16.46 2.48
N LEU A 78 16.74 -16.90 2.65
CA LEU A 78 15.59 -16.38 1.92
C LEU A 78 15.07 -15.05 2.48
N ASN A 79 15.39 -14.76 3.74
CA ASN A 79 14.96 -13.55 4.44
C ASN A 79 15.53 -12.30 3.77
N LYS A 80 16.82 -12.32 3.38
CA LYS A 80 17.48 -11.18 2.71
C LYS A 80 16.83 -10.78 1.39
N TYR A 81 16.50 -11.76 0.53
CA TYR A 81 15.83 -11.50 -0.75
C TYR A 81 14.41 -10.96 -0.55
N ALA A 82 13.71 -11.50 0.43
CA ALA A 82 12.37 -11.07 0.76
C ALA A 82 12.33 -9.64 1.33
N ASN A 83 13.40 -9.19 2.00
CA ASN A 83 13.56 -7.80 2.46
C ASN A 83 13.69 -6.83 1.29
N TYR A 84 14.51 -7.15 0.28
CA TYR A 84 14.62 -6.31 -0.92
C TYR A 84 13.31 -6.22 -1.70
N ALA A 85 12.58 -7.34 -1.81
CA ALA A 85 11.25 -7.35 -2.42
C ALA A 85 10.30 -6.42 -1.65
N HIS A 86 10.35 -6.42 -0.31
CA HIS A 86 9.53 -5.53 0.52
C HIS A 86 9.85 -4.06 0.36
N ILE A 87 11.14 -3.70 0.27
CA ILE A 87 11.56 -2.32 0.01
C ILE A 87 10.97 -1.84 -1.32
N PHE A 88 11.01 -2.69 -2.35
CA PHE A 88 10.41 -2.38 -3.64
C PHE A 88 8.89 -2.18 -3.54
N VAL A 89 8.18 -3.05 -2.82
CA VAL A 89 6.74 -2.89 -2.53
C VAL A 89 6.46 -1.55 -1.84
N ALA A 90 7.25 -1.17 -0.82
CA ALA A 90 7.08 0.10 -0.11
C ALA A 90 7.33 1.33 -1.01
N VAL A 91 8.30 1.26 -1.93
CA VAL A 91 8.50 2.34 -2.92
C VAL A 91 7.28 2.51 -3.82
N LEU A 92 6.66 1.41 -4.25
CA LEU A 92 5.42 1.47 -5.04
C LEU A 92 4.25 2.06 -4.23
N VAL A 93 4.13 1.70 -2.94
CA VAL A 93 3.13 2.29 -2.03
C VAL A 93 3.35 3.79 -1.89
N LEU A 94 4.60 4.23 -1.67
CA LEU A 94 4.95 5.65 -1.56
C LEU A 94 4.61 6.42 -2.83
N PHE A 95 5.04 5.91 -3.99
CA PHE A 95 4.76 6.53 -5.28
C PHE A 95 3.25 6.67 -5.51
N SER A 96 2.49 5.61 -5.23
CA SER A 96 1.03 5.63 -5.38
C SER A 96 0.37 6.64 -4.43
N ALA A 97 0.83 6.73 -3.18
CA ALA A 97 0.33 7.72 -2.22
C ALA A 97 0.59 9.17 -2.66
N ILE A 98 1.77 9.45 -3.23
CA ILE A 98 2.09 10.76 -3.82
C ILE A 98 1.13 11.05 -4.98
N MET A 99 0.88 10.07 -5.86
CA MET A 99 -0.03 10.26 -6.98
C MET A 99 -1.49 10.46 -6.54
N ILE A 100 -1.93 9.82 -5.46
CA ILE A 100 -3.24 10.07 -4.83
C ILE A 100 -3.31 11.52 -4.33
N LEU A 101 -2.27 12.01 -3.64
CA LEU A 101 -2.21 13.40 -3.17
C LEU A 101 -2.27 14.41 -4.31
N VAL A 102 -1.42 14.23 -5.34
CA VAL A 102 -1.40 15.11 -6.52
C VAL A 102 -2.76 15.11 -7.22
N SER A 103 -3.35 13.93 -7.41
CA SER A 103 -4.68 13.80 -8.00
C SER A 103 -5.75 14.49 -7.14
N GLY A 104 -5.71 14.32 -5.82
CA GLY A 104 -6.65 14.95 -4.87
C GLY A 104 -6.56 16.47 -4.81
N ILE A 105 -5.37 17.06 -5.05
CA ILE A 105 -5.20 18.52 -5.14
C ILE A 105 -5.77 19.04 -6.47
N THR A 106 -5.59 18.30 -7.56
CA THR A 106 -6.03 18.72 -8.91
C THR A 106 -7.52 18.50 -9.17
N VAL A 107 -8.17 17.60 -8.43
CA VAL A 107 -9.57 17.23 -8.62
C VAL A 107 -10.39 17.78 -7.47
N LYS A 108 -11.38 18.63 -7.76
CA LYS A 108 -12.34 19.06 -6.74
C LYS A 108 -13.01 17.83 -6.12
N PRO A 109 -13.07 17.72 -4.78
CA PRO A 109 -13.57 16.52 -4.13
C PRO A 109 -15.04 16.26 -4.49
N VAL A 110 -15.34 15.02 -4.86
CA VAL A 110 -16.69 14.56 -5.22
C VAL A 110 -17.59 14.46 -3.97
N SER A 111 -17.01 14.16 -2.80
CA SER A 111 -17.69 14.17 -1.51
C SER A 111 -16.69 14.27 -0.34
N ASN A 112 -17.14 14.73 0.83
CA ASN A 112 -16.31 14.78 2.05
C ASN A 112 -15.87 13.39 2.52
N MET A 113 -16.73 12.38 2.34
CA MET A 113 -16.44 11.00 2.73
C MET A 113 -15.34 10.36 1.88
N SER A 114 -15.36 10.59 0.56
CA SER A 114 -14.29 10.13 -0.34
C SER A 114 -12.96 10.76 0.02
N THR A 115 -12.94 12.07 0.32
CA THR A 115 -11.72 12.78 0.75
C THR A 115 -11.15 12.20 2.05
N ALA A 116 -12.01 11.91 3.04
CA ALA A 116 -11.58 11.32 4.29
C ALA A 116 -10.94 9.93 4.08
N ILE A 117 -11.53 9.08 3.23
CA ILE A 117 -10.97 7.76 2.94
C ILE A 117 -9.65 7.87 2.17
N PHE A 118 -9.54 8.78 1.19
CA PHE A 118 -8.27 9.03 0.50
C PHE A 118 -7.16 9.51 1.45
N ALA A 119 -7.50 10.40 2.37
CA ALA A 119 -6.56 10.83 3.41
C ALA A 119 -6.10 9.65 4.28
N LEU A 120 -7.01 8.75 4.67
CA LEU A 120 -6.65 7.53 5.39
C LEU A 120 -5.72 6.64 4.57
N VAL A 121 -6.03 6.38 3.29
CA VAL A 121 -5.17 5.58 2.40
C VAL A 121 -3.76 6.18 2.35
N VAL A 122 -3.63 7.50 2.22
CA VAL A 122 -2.32 8.17 2.20
C VAL A 122 -1.59 8.05 3.55
N VAL A 123 -2.27 8.29 4.67
CA VAL A 123 -1.69 8.20 6.02
C VAL A 123 -1.18 6.79 6.29
N PHE A 124 -1.97 5.77 6.00
CA PHE A 124 -1.56 4.38 6.21
C PHE A 124 -0.53 3.90 5.19
N SER A 125 -0.49 4.47 3.98
CA SER A 125 0.60 4.25 3.04
C SER A 125 1.93 4.76 3.60
N ALA A 126 1.93 5.98 4.16
CA ALA A 126 3.12 6.53 4.83
C ALA A 126 3.54 5.70 6.04
N ALA A 127 2.58 5.19 6.83
CA ALA A 127 2.85 4.30 7.95
C ALA A 127 3.55 3.00 7.49
N VAL A 128 3.09 2.38 6.39
CA VAL A 128 3.72 1.19 5.78
C VAL A 128 5.14 1.48 5.32
N VAL A 129 5.37 2.62 4.67
CA VAL A 129 6.72 3.04 4.23
C VAL A 129 7.64 3.22 5.45
N GLY A 130 7.16 3.86 6.51
CA GLY A 130 7.90 4.05 7.75
C GLY A 130 8.23 2.74 8.46
N THR A 131 7.27 1.81 8.55
CA THR A 131 7.53 0.47 9.09
C THR A 131 8.52 -0.30 8.23
N THR A 132 8.47 -0.15 6.90
CA THR A 132 9.45 -0.74 5.99
C THR A 132 10.86 -0.23 6.19
N ALA A 133 11.03 1.08 6.32
CA ALA A 133 12.32 1.66 6.64
C ALA A 133 12.87 1.17 8.00
N TRP A 134 11.99 1.06 9.01
CA TRP A 134 12.37 0.53 10.32
C TRP A 134 12.81 -0.94 10.25
N VAL A 135 12.00 -1.80 9.63
CA VAL A 135 12.35 -3.23 9.47
C VAL A 135 13.63 -3.40 8.66
N ALA A 136 13.79 -2.65 7.56
CA ALA A 136 15.02 -2.70 6.77
C ALA A 136 16.25 -2.30 7.60
N LYS A 137 16.16 -1.22 8.40
CA LYS A 137 17.24 -0.84 9.31
C LYS A 137 17.59 -1.97 10.26
N ASP A 138 16.61 -2.51 10.97
CA ASP A 138 16.83 -3.59 11.95
C ASP A 138 17.46 -4.84 11.31
N GLU A 139 17.11 -5.15 10.05
CA GLU A 139 17.64 -6.30 9.31
C GLU A 139 19.06 -6.09 8.76
N PHE A 140 19.42 -4.87 8.38
CA PHE A 140 20.76 -4.57 7.83
C PHE A 140 21.80 -4.19 8.89
N THR A 141 21.38 -3.87 10.11
CA THR A 141 22.28 -3.54 11.22
C THR A 141 22.45 -4.65 12.27
N ALA A 142 21.66 -5.72 12.19
CA ALA A 142 21.77 -6.92 13.03
C ALA A 142 22.77 -7.92 12.43
#